data_AF-A0AAQ3XBW4-F1
#
_entry.id   AF-A0AAQ3XBW4-F1
#
_cell.length_a   1.000
_cell.length_b   1.000
_cell.length_c   1.000
_cell.angle_alpha   90.00
_cell.angle_beta   90.00
_cell.angle_gamma   90.00
#
_symmetry.space_group_name_H-M   'P 1'
#
loop_
_entity.id
_entity.type
_entity.pdbx_description
1 polymer ?
#
loop_
_entity_poly.entity_id
_entity_poly.type
_entity_poly.pdbx_seq_one_letter_code
_entity_poly.pdbx_strand_id
1 'polypeptide(L)'
;MEGFVVSAATGALKPVLEKLADLLGSEYKHFKQVRREIQFLIDELEPMHAFLLKMSEKNPDEQEKARTKEVRGMSYDTEDCIDDFMLHVDGGGKSFTPLTGARTC
;
A
#
# COMPACT_ATOMS: atom_id res chain seq x y z
N MET A 1 24.79 -15.31 3.31
CA MET A 1 23.31 -15.28 3.43
C MET A 1 22.95 -13.82 3.35
N GLU A 2 22.62 -13.37 2.13
CA GLU A 2 22.34 -11.97 1.81
C GLU A 2 21.13 -11.54 2.64
N GLY A 3 21.40 -10.88 3.77
CA GLY A 3 20.36 -10.29 4.60
C GLY A 3 19.80 -9.12 3.84
N PHE A 4 18.71 -9.33 3.09
CA PHE A 4 17.92 -8.24 2.55
C PHE A 4 17.41 -7.45 3.75
N VAL A 5 18.10 -6.36 4.09
CA VAL A 5 17.66 -5.41 5.11
C VAL A 5 16.39 -4.80 4.54
N VAL A 6 15.24 -5.41 4.86
CA VAL A 6 13.92 -4.86 4.55
C VAL A 6 13.83 -3.55 5.31
N SER A 7 14.08 -2.45 4.61
CA SER A 7 13.84 -1.13 5.16
C SER A 7 12.35 -0.99 5.51
N ALA A 8 12.06 -0.16 6.50
CA ALA A 8 10.71 0.27 6.85
C ALA A 8 9.85 0.63 5.62
N ALA A 9 10.47 1.23 4.60
CA ALA A 9 9.80 1.61 3.36
C ALA A 9 9.50 0.41 2.45
N THR A 10 10.47 -0.51 2.34
CA THR A 10 10.39 -1.69 1.48
C THR A 10 9.34 -2.68 1.95
N GLY A 11 9.04 -2.72 3.24
CA GLY A 11 8.00 -3.60 3.81
C GLY A 11 6.64 -2.95 4.03
N ALA A 12 6.45 -1.66 3.69
CA ALA A 12 5.19 -0.96 3.88
C ALA A 12 4.56 -0.61 2.54
N LEU A 13 4.98 0.49 1.91
CA LEU A 13 4.31 1.04 0.74
C LEU A 13 4.72 0.37 -0.58
N LYS A 14 5.87 -0.32 -0.60
CA LYS A 14 6.35 -0.98 -1.82
C LYS A 14 5.38 -2.07 -2.33
N PRO A 15 4.91 -3.03 -1.49
CA PRO A 15 3.88 -3.99 -1.92
C PRO A 15 2.61 -3.33 -2.47
N VAL A 16 2.14 -2.26 -1.83
CA VAL A 16 0.96 -1.50 -2.27
C VAL A 16 1.17 -0.90 -3.67
N LEU A 17 2.31 -0.22 -3.89
CA LEU A 17 2.64 0.38 -5.19
C LEU A 17 2.77 -0.67 -6.30
N GLU A 18 3.36 -1.83 -6.00
CA GLU A 18 3.47 -2.95 -6.94
C GLU A 18 2.08 -3.50 -7.33
N LYS A 19 1.19 -3.74 -6.35
CA LYS A 19 -0.19 -4.18 -6.60
C LYS A 19 -0.99 -3.17 -7.43
N LEU A 20 -0.87 -1.87 -7.14
CA LEU A 20 -1.52 -0.81 -7.91
C LEU A 20 -0.99 -0.74 -9.36
N ALA A 21 0.32 -0.93 -9.56
CA ALA A 21 0.92 -0.98 -10.89
C ALA A 21 0.44 -2.20 -11.69
N ASP A 22 0.29 -3.37 -11.04
CA ASP A 22 -0.23 -4.59 -11.66
C ASP A 22 -1.69 -4.39 -12.12
N LEU A 23 -2.53 -3.74 -11.29
CA LEU A 23 -3.91 -3.39 -11.66
C LEU A 23 -3.99 -2.47 -12.89
N LEU A 24 -2.97 -1.62 -13.13
CA LEU A 24 -2.87 -0.80 -14.35
C LEU A 24 -2.49 -1.62 -15.59
N GLY A 25 -1.76 -2.73 -15.41
CA GLY A 25 -1.14 -3.51 -16.48
C GLY A 25 -2.04 -4.57 -17.12
N SER A 26 -2.75 -5.37 -16.32
CA SER A 26 -3.23 -6.69 -16.77
C SER A 26 -4.73 -6.73 -17.16
N GLU A 27 -5.67 -6.31 -16.31
CA GLU A 27 -7.09 -6.70 -16.49
C GLU A 27 -8.12 -5.55 -16.54
N TYR A 28 -7.77 -4.32 -16.15
CA TYR A 28 -8.74 -3.20 -16.06
C TYR A 28 -8.66 -2.20 -17.21
N LYS A 29 -8.14 -2.60 -18.37
CA LYS A 29 -7.99 -1.73 -19.55
C LYS A 29 -9.31 -1.07 -20.01
N HIS A 30 -10.45 -1.68 -19.70
CA HIS A 30 -11.77 -1.16 -20.06
C HIS A 30 -12.30 -0.07 -19.14
N PHE A 31 -11.81 0.04 -17.90
CA PHE A 31 -12.30 0.99 -16.91
C PHE A 31 -11.38 2.22 -16.82
N LYS A 32 -11.51 3.13 -17.79
CA LYS A 32 -10.72 4.38 -17.85
C LYS A 32 -10.79 5.21 -16.56
N GLN A 33 -11.92 5.19 -15.86
CA GLN A 33 -12.08 5.89 -14.58
C GLN A 33 -11.26 5.20 -13.48
N VAL A 34 -11.39 3.89 -13.32
CA VAL A 34 -10.65 3.10 -12.32
C VAL A 34 -9.14 3.24 -12.52
N ARG A 35 -8.66 3.24 -13.76
CA ARG A 35 -7.23 3.50 -14.05
C ARG A 35 -6.76 4.88 -13.60
N ARG A 36 -7.60 5.91 -13.72
CA ARG A 36 -7.27 7.27 -13.26
C ARG A 36 -7.20 7.32 -11.74
N GLU A 37 -8.13 6.66 -11.06
CA GLU A 37 -8.17 6.58 -9.60
C GLU A 37 -6.96 5.79 -9.06
N ILE A 38 -6.58 4.68 -9.70
CA ILE A 38 -5.36 3.93 -9.34
C ILE A 38 -4.10 4.77 -9.55
N GLN A 39 -3.99 5.47 -10.69
CA GLN A 39 -2.84 6.35 -10.92
C GLN A 39 -2.77 7.48 -9.87
N PHE A 40 -3.91 8.07 -9.53
CA PHE A 40 -3.99 9.08 -8.48
C PHE A 40 -3.50 8.53 -7.14
N LEU A 41 -3.86 7.30 -6.77
CA LEU A 41 -3.37 6.66 -5.55
C LEU A 41 -1.86 6.42 -5.59
N ILE A 42 -1.30 5.99 -6.72
CA ILE A 42 0.15 5.84 -6.89
C ILE A 42 0.85 7.19 -6.66
N ASP A 43 0.35 8.26 -7.30
CA ASP A 43 0.94 9.59 -7.22
C ASP A 43 0.90 10.18 -5.79
N GLU A 44 -0.11 9.82 -4.98
CA GLU A 44 -0.21 10.21 -3.56
C GLU A 44 0.68 9.37 -2.63
N LEU A 45 0.85 8.07 -2.92
CA LEU A 45 1.62 7.14 -2.09
C LEU A 45 3.13 7.16 -2.36
N GLU A 46 3.55 7.51 -3.59
CA GLU A 46 4.96 7.57 -3.97
C GLU A 46 5.77 8.56 -3.11
N PRO A 47 5.31 9.79 -2.84
CA PRO A 47 5.98 10.72 -1.91
C PRO A 47 6.10 10.16 -0.48
N MET A 48 5.09 9.42 -0.03
CA MET A 48 5.12 8.79 1.31
C MET A 48 6.14 7.65 1.36
N HIS A 49 6.26 6.86 0.29
CA HIS A 49 7.30 5.83 0.16
C HIS A 49 8.70 6.45 0.16
N ALA A 50 8.90 7.55 -0.59
CA ALA A 50 10.15 8.31 -0.57
C ALA A 50 10.47 8.88 0.82
N PHE A 51 9.46 9.38 1.55
CA PHE A 51 9.60 9.80 2.94
C PHE A 51 10.08 8.65 3.83
N LEU A 52 9.47 7.47 3.73
CA LEU A 52 9.88 6.29 4.51
C LEU A 52 11.32 5.85 4.18
N LEU A 53 11.72 5.89 2.91
CA LEU A 53 13.10 5.57 2.48
C LEU A 53 14.09 6.52 3.13
N LYS A 54 13.83 7.83 3.03
CA LYS A 54 14.66 8.86 3.67
C LYS A 54 14.78 8.66 5.18
N MET A 55 13.69 8.26 5.86
CA MET A 55 13.71 7.99 7.30
C MET A 55 14.49 6.72 7.66
N SER A 56 14.60 5.77 6.74
CA SER A 56 15.39 4.54 6.96
C SER A 56 16.90 4.73 6.84
N GLU A 57 17.34 5.81 6.19
CA GLU A 57 18.75 6.13 5.98
C GLU A 57 19.33 7.07 7.05
N LYS A 58 18.48 7.58 7.97
CA LYS A 58 18.89 8.50 9.04
C LYS A 58 18.40 8.05 10.40
N ASN A 59 18.79 8.80 11.43
CA ASN A 59 18.23 8.70 12.78
C ASN A 59 17.10 9.73 12.93
N PRO A 60 15.82 9.35 12.76
CA PRO A 60 14.68 10.26 12.92
C PRO A 60 14.52 10.70 14.37
N ASP A 61 13.99 11.91 14.58
CA ASP A 61 13.53 12.35 15.90
C ASP A 61 12.23 11.64 16.32
N GLU A 62 11.76 11.86 17.55
CA GLU A 62 10.56 11.19 18.06
C GLU A 62 9.29 11.52 17.28
N GLN A 63 9.17 12.74 16.75
CA GLN A 63 8.03 13.14 15.92
C GLN A 63 8.08 12.43 14.57
N GLU A 64 9.24 12.37 13.95
CA GLU A 64 9.47 11.68 12.68
C GLU A 64 9.23 10.17 12.81
N LYS A 65 9.68 9.54 13.91
CA LYS A 65 9.39 8.13 14.21
C LYS A 65 7.89 7.87 14.33
N ALA A 66 7.17 8.73 15.05
CA ALA A 66 5.72 8.61 15.20
C ALA A 66 5.02 8.70 13.83
N ARG A 67 5.44 9.64 12.97
CA ARG A 67 4.92 9.77 11.60
C ARG A 67 5.25 8.58 10.72
N THR A 68 6.47 8.02 10.79
CA THR A 68 6.81 6.78 10.09
C THR A 68 5.92 5.61 10.53
N LYS A 69 5.58 5.52 11.82
CA LYS A 69 4.68 4.48 12.34
C LYS A 69 3.25 4.66 11.82
N GLU A 70 2.74 5.89 11.77
CA GLU A 70 1.41 6.21 11.24
C GLU A 70 1.31 5.85 9.76
N VAL A 71 2.25 6.32 8.93
CA VAL A 71 2.30 6.01 7.49
C VAL A 71 2.39 4.50 7.26
N ARG A 72 3.13 3.78 8.10
CA ARG A 72 3.19 2.31 8.02
C ARG A 72 1.84 1.65 8.32
N GLY A 73 1.12 2.12 9.34
CA GLY A 73 -0.22 1.62 9.65
C GLY A 73 -1.17 1.81 8.47
N MET A 74 -1.22 3.02 7.92
CA MET A 74 -2.05 3.34 6.75
C MET A 74 -1.70 2.48 5.53
N SER A 75 -0.43 2.14 5.36
CA SER A 75 0.02 1.27 4.28
C SER A 75 -0.56 -0.14 4.39
N TYR A 76 -0.59 -0.73 5.58
CA TYR A 76 -1.17 -2.06 5.79
C TYR A 76 -2.69 -2.04 5.60
N ASP A 77 -3.38 -1.02 6.13
CA ASP A 77 -4.82 -0.85 5.90
C ASP A 77 -5.14 -0.73 4.40
N THR A 78 -4.31 0.00 3.65
CA THR A 78 -4.47 0.16 2.19
C THR A 78 -4.19 -1.15 1.45
N GLU A 79 -3.15 -1.88 1.85
CA GLU A 79 -2.80 -3.18 1.28
C GLU A 79 -3.96 -4.19 1.44
N ASP A 80 -4.53 -4.26 2.64
CA ASP A 80 -5.66 -5.13 2.97
C ASP A 80 -6.89 -4.79 2.10
N CYS A 81 -7.22 -3.50 1.92
CA CYS A 81 -8.34 -3.11 1.05
C CYS A 81 -8.09 -3.47 -0.43
N ILE A 82 -6.85 -3.40 -0.92
CA ILE A 82 -6.52 -3.79 -2.31
C ILE A 82 -6.63 -5.31 -2.47
N ASP A 83 -6.12 -6.08 -1.50
CA ASP A 83 -6.22 -7.54 -1.51
C ASP A 83 -7.67 -8.00 -1.48
N ASP A 84 -8.51 -7.38 -0.64
CA ASP A 84 -9.94 -7.63 -0.59
C ASP A 84 -10.60 -7.32 -1.94
N PHE A 85 -10.28 -6.18 -2.57
CA PHE A 85 -10.80 -5.84 -3.89
C PHE A 85 -10.41 -6.89 -4.95
N MET A 86 -9.14 -7.30 -4.99
CA MET A 86 -8.65 -8.32 -5.92
C MET A 86 -9.38 -9.67 -5.73
N LEU A 87 -9.59 -10.11 -4.48
CA LEU A 87 -10.32 -11.34 -4.18
C LEU A 87 -11.78 -11.31 -4.68
N HIS A 88 -12.45 -10.16 -4.58
CA HIS A 88 -13.82 -10.00 -5.03
C HIS A 88 -13.94 -9.99 -6.56
N VAL A 89 -12.97 -9.41 -7.27
CA VAL A 89 -13.01 -9.35 -8.73
C VAL A 89 -12.63 -10.69 -9.38
N ASP A 90 -11.74 -11.47 -8.76
CA ASP A 90 -11.31 -12.79 -9.28
C ASP A 90 -12.32 -13.94 -8.97
N GLY A 91 -13.50 -13.62 -8.41
CA GLY A 91 -14.56 -14.61 -8.16
C GLY A 91 -14.27 -15.60 -7.01
N GLY A 92 -13.23 -15.34 -6.22
CA GLY A 92 -12.83 -16.14 -5.06
C GLY A 92 -13.61 -15.77 -3.80
N GLY A 93 -14.89 -16.13 -3.75
CA GLY A 93 -15.76 -15.84 -2.61
C GLY A 93 -15.20 -16.32 -1.26
N LYS A 94 -14.82 -15.36 -0.41
CA LYS A 94 -14.95 -15.47 1.04
C LYS A 94 -15.73 -14.28 1.54
N SER A 95 -16.79 -14.57 2.28
CA SER A 95 -17.65 -13.60 2.95
C SER A 95 -16.80 -12.57 3.69
N PHE A 96 -17.08 -11.29 3.44
CA PHE A 96 -16.68 -10.16 4.27
C PHE A 96 -16.71 -10.56 5.76
N THR A 97 -15.55 -10.85 6.33
CA THR A 97 -15.40 -10.90 7.79
C THR A 97 -14.76 -9.59 8.18
N PRO A 98 -15.49 -8.68 8.86
CA PRO A 98 -14.89 -7.46 9.33
C PRO A 98 -13.86 -7.85 10.40
N LEU A 99 -12.58 -7.88 10.02
CA LEU A 99 -11.51 -7.91 10.99
C LEU A 99 -11.63 -6.63 11.79
N THR A 100 -11.89 -6.83 13.07
CA THR A 100 -12.35 -5.84 14.02
C THR A 100 -11.29 -4.75 14.14
N GLY A 101 -11.46 -3.64 13.41
CA GLY A 101 -10.52 -2.52 13.44
C GLY A 101 -10.44 -1.67 12.17
N ALA A 102 -10.87 -2.19 11.02
CA ALA A 102 -10.85 -1.45 9.77
C ALA A 102 -11.77 -0.21 9.87
N ARG A 103 -11.17 0.97 10.05
CA ARG A 103 -11.84 2.23 9.76
C ARG A 103 -11.99 2.28 8.24
N THR A 104 -13.08 1.71 7.74
CA THR A 104 -13.59 1.88 6.37
C THR A 104 -12.53 1.74 5.28
N CYS A 105 -12.47 0.55 4.66
CA CYS A 105 -12.72 0.60 3.23
C CYS A 105 -14.21 1.03 3.07
#